data_AF-A0A2E6VM53-F1
#
_entry.id   AF-A0A2E6VM53-F1
#
_cell.length_a   1.000
_cell.length_b   1.000
_cell.length_c   1.000
_cell.angle_alpha   90.00
_cell.angle_beta   90.00
_cell.angle_gamma   90.00
#
_symmetry.space_group_name_H-M   'P 1'
#
loop_
_entity.id
_entity.type
_entity.pdbx_description
1 polymer ?
#
loop_
_entity_poly.entity_id
_entity_poly.type
_entity_poly.pdbx_seq_one_letter_code
_entity_poly.pdbx_strand_id
1 'polypeptide(L)'
;MRIKRFFNKRLRSVRLPFHPRAYSDDIPASGAWSIDKGVGNRNFLKVVDGQPFVLESGETLEHIEMAYETWGELSEKSDNAVLVCHALTGDSHAYGDIEEGHPTPGWWNGLIGPGCALDTEKYFIVCVNVLGGCQGSTGPASINPKTGKQFGPDFPVITIRDIVRCQRRVADHLGIDKWNCVIGGSMGGMQVLEWGVMFPDRVSSLAPLATTLRASAQQIAWSAIGRTSLSLDPRFRGGNYYRAAPGDGPTAGLAIARSLAQTTYRSEEVYSKRFGRHLVDPRSIYGLWDRFQVESYLDYHGEKLARRFDANSYLVLNRAMDLHDLERDRGSLKNALERIARVPVITLSISSDALYPAYQQEELKEAINQAGGDCEYHMIDSPDGHDGFLLAVKEIGVHLESFLSKVSTK
;
A
#
# COMPACT_ATOMS: atom_id res chain seq x y z
N MET A 1 47.18 -37.04 33.98
CA MET A 1 46.85 -37.39 32.58
C MET A 1 45.45 -36.85 32.29
N ARG A 2 45.34 -35.70 31.60
CA ARG A 2 44.09 -34.99 31.31
C ARG A 2 43.45 -35.58 30.05
N ILE A 3 42.26 -36.16 30.17
CA ILE A 3 41.44 -36.54 29.00
C ILE A 3 40.46 -35.39 28.73
N LYS A 4 40.77 -34.58 27.71
CA LYS A 4 39.86 -33.58 27.14
C LYS A 4 38.72 -34.31 26.42
N ARG A 5 37.49 -34.22 26.94
CA ARG A 5 36.27 -34.51 26.17
C ARG A 5 36.11 -33.42 25.11
N PHE A 6 36.38 -33.77 23.86
CA PHE A 6 35.99 -32.98 22.70
C PHE A 6 34.45 -32.96 22.61
N PHE A 7 33.84 -31.82 22.96
CA PHE A 7 32.49 -31.50 22.51
C PHE A 7 32.57 -31.17 21.02
N ASN A 8 32.37 -32.19 20.18
CA ASN A 8 32.17 -32.00 18.76
C ASN A 8 30.74 -31.49 18.56
N LYS A 9 30.51 -30.18 18.69
CA LYS A 9 29.32 -29.52 18.15
C LYS A 9 29.39 -29.70 16.63
N ARG A 10 28.84 -30.80 16.13
CA ARG A 10 28.35 -30.85 14.74
C ARG A 10 27.26 -29.79 14.65
N LEU A 11 27.65 -28.58 14.28
CA LEU A 11 26.77 -27.65 13.59
C LEU A 11 26.22 -28.46 12.42
N ARG A 12 25.00 -28.98 12.55
CA ARG A 12 24.23 -29.38 11.37
C ARG A 12 24.16 -28.11 10.55
N SER A 13 24.93 -28.01 9.47
CA SER A 13 24.66 -27.04 8.44
C SER A 13 23.25 -27.40 7.97
N VAL A 14 22.24 -26.72 8.49
CA VAL A 14 20.91 -26.76 7.90
C VAL A 14 21.16 -26.19 6.52
N ARG A 15 21.23 -27.06 5.50
CA ARG A 15 21.21 -26.59 4.12
C ARG A 15 19.94 -25.76 4.05
N LEU A 16 20.11 -24.45 3.84
CA LEU A 16 18.97 -23.56 3.66
C LEU A 16 18.12 -24.21 2.55
N PRO A 17 16.80 -24.38 2.74
CA PRO A 17 15.95 -24.90 1.70
C PRO A 17 16.25 -24.14 0.40
N PHE A 18 16.68 -24.88 -0.62
CA PHE A 18 16.96 -24.31 -1.93
C PHE A 18 15.62 -24.07 -2.59
N HIS A 19 15.25 -22.81 -2.77
CA HIS A 19 14.10 -22.50 -3.60
C HIS A 19 14.42 -22.99 -5.03
N PRO A 20 13.54 -23.78 -5.65
CA PRO A 20 13.81 -24.36 -6.98
C PRO A 20 13.95 -23.28 -8.06
N ARG A 21 13.44 -22.06 -7.80
CA ARG A 21 13.62 -20.90 -8.67
C ARG A 21 14.81 -20.08 -8.18
N ALA A 22 15.75 -19.80 -9.08
CA ALA A 22 16.83 -18.85 -8.85
C ALA A 22 16.30 -17.42 -9.04
N TYR A 23 16.72 -16.51 -8.17
CA TYR A 23 16.48 -15.08 -8.31
C TYR A 23 17.77 -14.37 -8.70
N SER A 24 17.67 -13.19 -9.28
CA SER A 24 18.87 -12.40 -9.62
C SER A 24 19.74 -12.11 -8.38
N ASP A 25 21.05 -12.38 -8.46
CA ASP A 25 21.99 -12.26 -7.33
C ASP A 25 22.32 -10.80 -6.96
N ASP A 26 21.85 -9.83 -7.75
CA ASP A 26 22.06 -8.39 -7.54
C ASP A 26 20.89 -7.71 -6.79
N ILE A 27 19.82 -8.45 -6.45
CA ILE A 27 18.67 -7.88 -5.72
C ILE A 27 19.14 -7.45 -4.32
N PRO A 28 18.91 -6.19 -3.90
CA PRO A 28 19.37 -5.72 -2.60
C PRO A 28 18.67 -6.48 -1.47
N ALA A 29 19.31 -6.52 -0.29
CA ALA A 29 18.71 -7.18 0.88
C ALA A 29 17.36 -6.55 1.30
N SER A 30 17.17 -5.26 0.98
CA SER A 30 15.91 -4.54 1.11
C SER A 30 15.72 -3.63 -0.11
N GLY A 31 14.50 -3.59 -0.65
CA GLY A 31 14.11 -2.61 -1.67
C GLY A 31 13.72 -1.24 -1.10
N ALA A 32 13.88 -1.01 0.21
CA ALA A 32 13.62 0.30 0.82
C ALA A 32 14.42 1.42 0.14
N TRP A 33 13.80 2.59 0.04
CA TRP A 33 14.48 3.82 -0.35
C TRP A 33 15.47 4.27 0.72
N SER A 34 16.53 4.93 0.26
CA SER A 34 17.57 5.54 1.08
C SER A 34 18.12 6.77 0.36
N ILE A 35 18.70 7.71 1.12
CA ILE A 35 19.09 9.04 0.61
C ILE A 35 20.11 9.00 -0.55
N ASP A 36 20.91 7.94 -0.62
CA ASP A 36 21.88 7.66 -1.69
C ASP A 36 21.23 7.33 -3.03
N LYS A 37 19.93 6.98 -3.06
CA LYS A 37 19.16 6.74 -4.29
C LYS A 37 18.59 8.02 -4.90
N GLY A 38 18.87 9.18 -4.30
CA GLY A 38 18.31 10.48 -4.68
C GLY A 38 16.95 10.72 -4.03
N VAL A 39 16.66 11.96 -3.65
CA VAL A 39 15.39 12.35 -3.01
C VAL A 39 14.21 12.35 -3.98
N GLY A 40 14.45 12.54 -5.29
CA GLY A 40 13.40 12.86 -6.24
C GLY A 40 12.66 14.14 -5.82
N ASN A 41 11.35 14.18 -6.06
CA ASN A 41 10.51 15.31 -5.63
C ASN A 41 9.98 15.19 -4.18
N ARG A 42 10.47 14.22 -3.40
CA ARG A 42 9.99 14.00 -2.03
C ARG A 42 10.35 15.17 -1.12
N ASN A 43 9.34 15.67 -0.42
CA ASN A 43 9.46 16.53 0.74
C ASN A 43 9.33 15.69 2.02
N PHE A 44 9.91 16.17 3.12
CA PHE A 44 9.96 15.43 4.38
C PHE A 44 9.47 16.28 5.54
N LEU A 45 8.53 15.74 6.32
CA LEU A 45 8.04 16.37 7.55
C LEU A 45 8.35 15.49 8.76
N LYS A 46 9.02 16.07 9.76
CA LYS A 46 9.13 15.46 11.10
C LYS A 46 7.82 15.69 11.85
N VAL A 47 7.06 14.63 12.08
CA VAL A 47 5.73 14.66 12.69
C VAL A 47 5.77 14.82 14.21
N VAL A 48 6.83 14.33 14.82
CA VAL A 48 7.06 14.38 16.27
C VAL A 48 8.19 15.35 16.56
N ASP A 49 7.86 16.42 17.29
CA ASP A 49 8.80 17.44 17.75
C ASP A 49 8.81 17.46 19.28
N GLY A 50 9.50 16.47 19.87
CA GLY A 50 9.67 16.34 21.32
C GLY A 50 8.50 15.70 22.10
N GLN A 51 7.42 15.27 21.43
CA GLN A 51 6.32 14.51 22.04
C GLN A 51 6.13 13.15 21.35
N PRO A 52 6.12 12.02 22.09
CA PRO A 52 5.92 10.70 21.50
C PRO A 52 4.58 10.58 20.77
N PHE A 53 4.59 9.96 19.59
CA PHE A 53 3.36 9.60 18.89
C PHE A 53 2.83 8.28 19.43
N VAL A 54 1.68 8.32 20.13
CA VAL A 54 1.02 7.14 20.69
C VAL A 54 0.18 6.47 19.61
N LEU A 55 0.58 5.26 19.22
CA LEU A 55 -0.12 4.40 18.26
C LEU A 55 -1.45 3.90 18.82
N GLU A 56 -2.34 3.42 17.96
CA GLU A 56 -3.62 2.82 18.40
C GLU A 56 -3.39 1.63 19.35
N SER A 57 -2.28 0.91 19.19
CA SER A 57 -1.86 -0.18 20.08
C SER A 57 -1.43 0.28 21.49
N GLY A 58 -1.21 1.58 21.71
CA GLY A 58 -0.62 2.14 22.92
C GLY A 58 0.92 2.17 22.93
N GLU A 59 1.58 1.57 21.93
CA GLU A 59 3.02 1.74 21.71
C GLU A 59 3.35 3.17 21.25
N THR A 60 4.62 3.55 21.31
CA THR A 60 5.05 4.92 20.97
C THR A 60 6.19 4.95 19.97
N LEU A 61 6.08 5.85 19.00
CA LEU A 61 7.18 6.24 18.12
C LEU A 61 7.65 7.64 18.49
N GLU A 62 8.92 7.76 18.88
CA GLU A 62 9.54 9.02 19.29
C GLU A 62 10.05 9.85 18.11
N HIS A 63 10.24 9.20 16.96
CA HIS A 63 10.73 9.81 15.73
C HIS A 63 9.93 9.26 14.55
N ILE A 64 9.20 10.16 13.89
CA ILE A 64 8.41 9.91 12.69
C ILE A 64 8.73 11.04 11.72
N GLU A 65 9.22 10.63 10.56
CA GLU A 65 9.35 11.46 9.38
C GLU A 65 8.41 10.92 8.30
N MET A 66 7.69 11.81 7.63
CA MET A 66 6.73 11.50 6.57
C MET A 66 7.24 12.09 5.27
N ALA A 67 7.44 11.23 4.27
CA ALA A 67 7.74 11.63 2.91
C ALA A 67 6.43 11.89 2.14
N TYR A 68 6.39 13.00 1.39
CA TYR A 68 5.23 13.35 0.58
C TYR A 68 5.66 14.12 -0.68
N GLU A 69 4.79 14.12 -1.68
CA GLU A 69 4.93 14.89 -2.92
C GLU A 69 3.67 15.71 -3.16
N THR A 70 3.83 16.79 -3.92
CA THR A 70 2.75 17.73 -4.23
C THR A 70 2.77 18.15 -5.69
N TRP A 71 1.60 18.35 -6.29
CA TRP A 71 1.46 18.86 -7.66
C TRP A 71 0.34 19.89 -7.75
N GLY A 72 0.50 20.89 -8.62
CA GLY A 72 -0.39 22.05 -8.71
C GLY A 72 -0.07 23.12 -7.67
N GLU A 73 -0.95 24.11 -7.56
CA GLU A 73 -0.79 25.28 -6.67
C GLU A 73 -1.96 25.34 -5.67
N LEU A 74 -1.63 25.50 -4.39
CA LEU A 74 -2.63 25.66 -3.33
C LEU A 74 -3.27 27.05 -3.44
N SER A 75 -4.60 27.09 -3.49
CA SER A 75 -5.34 28.35 -3.55
C SER A 75 -5.13 29.18 -2.26
N GLU A 76 -5.32 30.49 -2.33
CA GLU A 76 -5.24 31.37 -1.14
C GLU A 76 -6.19 30.95 0.00
N LYS A 77 -7.30 30.29 -0.36
CA LYS A 77 -8.29 29.75 0.59
C LYS A 77 -8.00 28.32 1.02
N SER A 78 -7.03 27.66 0.40
CA SER A 78 -6.70 26.25 0.59
C SER A 78 -7.88 25.29 0.35
N ASP A 79 -8.82 25.67 -0.52
CA ASP A 79 -10.07 24.97 -0.81
C ASP A 79 -10.00 24.02 -2.01
N ASN A 80 -8.86 23.99 -2.71
CA ASN A 80 -8.59 23.12 -3.86
C ASN A 80 -7.64 21.95 -3.54
N ALA A 81 -7.35 21.70 -2.26
CA ALA A 81 -6.41 20.66 -1.84
C ALA A 81 -7.03 19.26 -1.93
N VAL A 82 -6.37 18.30 -2.59
CA VAL A 82 -6.80 16.90 -2.71
C VAL A 82 -5.73 15.97 -2.14
N LEU A 83 -6.13 15.09 -1.22
CA LEU A 83 -5.24 14.05 -0.67
C LEU A 83 -5.41 12.73 -1.41
N VAL A 84 -4.33 12.25 -2.03
CA VAL A 84 -4.23 10.94 -2.67
C VAL A 84 -3.60 9.94 -1.72
N CYS A 85 -4.36 8.91 -1.34
CA CYS A 85 -3.94 7.82 -0.47
C CYS A 85 -3.52 6.61 -1.31
N HIS A 86 -2.23 6.24 -1.25
CA HIS A 86 -1.71 5.13 -2.04
C HIS A 86 -2.10 3.75 -1.48
N ALA A 87 -2.12 2.74 -2.35
CA ALA A 87 -2.38 1.33 -2.00
C ALA A 87 -1.14 0.64 -1.37
N LEU A 88 -1.26 -0.64 -1.00
CA LEU A 88 -0.25 -1.40 -0.23
C LEU A 88 1.21 -1.20 -0.69
N THR A 89 1.47 -1.28 -2.00
CA THR A 89 2.83 -1.19 -2.57
C THR A 89 3.06 0.07 -3.41
N GLY A 90 2.21 1.08 -3.23
CA GLY A 90 2.43 2.43 -3.75
C GLY A 90 3.37 3.23 -2.85
N ASP A 91 3.58 4.49 -3.21
CA ASP A 91 4.41 5.46 -2.49
C ASP A 91 3.90 6.88 -2.74
N SER A 92 4.67 7.89 -2.34
CA SER A 92 4.34 9.30 -2.56
C SER A 92 4.36 9.70 -4.04
N HIS A 93 5.00 8.93 -4.94
CA HIS A 93 5.18 9.32 -6.33
C HIS A 93 3.96 8.90 -7.18
N ALA A 94 2.85 9.62 -6.99
CA ALA A 94 1.60 9.37 -7.70
C ALA A 94 1.59 9.92 -9.13
N TYR A 95 2.34 11.00 -9.40
CA TYR A 95 2.43 11.65 -10.70
C TYR A 95 3.86 12.07 -11.06
N GLY A 96 4.26 11.83 -12.30
CA GLY A 96 5.56 12.25 -12.85
C GLY A 96 6.19 11.20 -13.76
N ASP A 97 7.26 11.61 -14.44
CA ASP A 97 8.09 10.74 -15.27
C ASP A 97 9.19 10.05 -14.45
N ILE A 98 9.92 9.14 -15.10
CA ILE A 98 11.11 8.52 -14.51
C ILE A 98 12.20 9.57 -14.35
N GLU A 99 12.75 9.69 -13.14
CA GLU A 99 13.83 10.61 -12.81
C GLU A 99 14.72 10.07 -11.67
N GLU A 100 15.77 10.81 -11.30
CA GLU A 100 16.62 10.44 -10.18
C GLU A 100 15.82 10.42 -8.87
N GLY A 101 15.88 9.31 -8.12
CA GLY A 101 15.03 9.08 -6.94
C GLY A 101 13.67 8.43 -7.23
N HIS A 102 13.26 8.35 -8.50
CA HIS A 102 12.01 7.74 -8.95
C HIS A 102 12.23 6.82 -10.17
N PRO A 103 12.61 5.54 -9.94
CA PRO A 103 12.98 4.60 -11.01
C PRO A 103 11.79 4.08 -11.83
N THR A 104 10.56 4.49 -11.47
CA THR A 104 9.32 4.16 -12.16
C THR A 104 8.45 5.40 -12.29
N PRO A 105 7.67 5.55 -13.37
CA PRO A 105 6.76 6.68 -13.50
C PRO A 105 5.70 6.66 -12.39
N GLY A 106 5.06 7.81 -12.18
CA GLY A 106 3.99 7.99 -11.21
C GLY A 106 2.91 6.91 -11.34
N TRP A 107 2.55 6.30 -10.21
CA TRP A 107 1.67 5.12 -10.20
C TRP A 107 0.22 5.44 -10.61
N TRP A 108 -0.15 6.72 -10.74
CA TRP A 108 -1.48 7.18 -11.17
C TRP A 108 -1.45 8.26 -12.26
N ASN A 109 -0.43 8.28 -13.13
CA ASN A 109 -0.28 9.26 -14.22
C ASN A 109 -1.50 9.41 -15.16
N GLY A 110 -2.37 8.41 -15.27
CA GLY A 110 -3.57 8.52 -16.10
C GLY A 110 -4.78 9.14 -15.40
N LEU A 111 -4.67 9.41 -14.09
CA LEU A 111 -5.71 10.07 -13.29
C LEU A 111 -5.27 11.44 -12.76
N ILE A 112 -3.96 11.65 -12.61
CA ILE A 112 -3.35 12.90 -12.15
C ILE A 112 -2.60 13.56 -13.30
N GLY A 113 -2.76 14.87 -13.45
CA GLY A 113 -2.03 15.69 -14.43
C GLY A 113 -2.95 16.66 -15.18
N PRO A 114 -2.41 17.54 -16.03
CA PRO A 114 -3.20 18.52 -16.77
C PRO A 114 -4.33 17.87 -17.58
N GLY A 115 -5.57 18.31 -17.37
CA GLY A 115 -6.76 17.78 -18.05
C GLY A 115 -7.20 16.37 -17.64
N CYS A 116 -6.57 15.76 -16.62
CA CYS A 116 -7.05 14.52 -16.00
C CYS A 116 -8.12 14.82 -14.93
N ALA A 117 -8.74 13.78 -14.36
CA ALA A 117 -9.76 13.96 -13.33
C ALA A 117 -9.22 14.69 -12.08
N LEU A 118 -7.99 14.37 -11.69
CA LEU A 118 -7.21 15.13 -10.71
C LEU A 118 -6.29 16.09 -11.46
N ASP A 119 -6.92 17.16 -11.97
CA ASP A 119 -6.28 18.17 -12.80
C ASP A 119 -5.33 19.07 -11.97
N THR A 120 -4.04 19.00 -12.25
CA THR A 120 -3.01 19.78 -11.54
C THR A 120 -3.07 21.28 -11.84
N GLU A 121 -3.82 21.70 -12.87
CA GLU A 121 -4.09 23.12 -13.13
C GLU A 121 -5.25 23.66 -12.26
N LYS A 122 -6.00 22.77 -11.59
CA LYS A 122 -7.17 23.13 -10.76
C LYS A 122 -6.96 22.80 -9.28
N TYR A 123 -6.33 21.67 -8.99
CA TYR A 123 -6.18 21.14 -7.65
C TYR A 123 -4.74 21.16 -7.17
N PHE A 124 -4.56 21.36 -5.87
CA PHE A 124 -3.31 21.09 -5.18
C PHE A 124 -3.33 19.66 -4.65
N ILE A 125 -2.66 18.77 -5.35
CA ILE A 125 -2.67 17.34 -5.06
C ILE A 125 -1.52 17.01 -4.13
N VAL A 126 -1.80 16.27 -3.06
CA VAL A 126 -0.80 15.81 -2.09
C VAL A 126 -0.86 14.29 -2.02
N CYS A 127 0.29 13.61 -2.13
CA CYS A 127 0.38 12.19 -1.85
C CYS A 127 1.46 11.93 -0.79
N VAL A 128 1.07 11.26 0.29
CA VAL A 128 1.95 10.98 1.44
C VAL A 128 2.28 9.49 1.44
N ASN A 129 3.57 9.15 1.41
CA ASN A 129 3.99 7.77 1.65
C ASN A 129 3.62 7.37 3.09
N VAL A 130 2.94 6.24 3.27
CA VAL A 130 2.35 5.88 4.57
C VAL A 130 3.41 5.59 5.65
N LEU A 131 3.04 5.82 6.92
CA LEU A 131 3.77 5.28 8.07
C LEU A 131 3.88 3.76 7.92
N GLY A 132 5.03 3.18 8.25
CA GLY A 132 5.32 1.75 8.04
C GLY A 132 5.73 1.38 6.62
N GLY A 133 5.61 2.30 5.66
CA GLY A 133 6.12 2.15 4.30
C GLY A 133 7.65 2.12 4.22
N CYS A 134 8.18 2.09 3.00
CA CYS A 134 9.63 1.99 2.76
C CYS A 134 10.14 2.94 1.68
N GLN A 135 9.34 3.92 1.24
CA GLN A 135 9.68 4.87 0.17
C GLN A 135 9.81 6.31 0.72
N GLY A 136 10.50 6.45 1.85
CA GLY A 136 10.84 7.73 2.48
C GLY A 136 10.31 7.88 3.90
N SER A 137 9.01 7.61 4.11
CA SER A 137 8.41 7.73 5.45
C SER A 137 8.93 6.68 6.42
N THR A 138 8.83 6.99 7.70
CA THR A 138 9.30 6.12 8.79
C THR A 138 8.62 4.75 8.75
N GLY A 139 9.43 3.71 8.70
CA GLY A 139 9.01 2.31 8.70
C GLY A 139 10.10 1.38 9.22
N PRO A 140 9.93 0.07 9.09
CA PRO A 140 10.90 -0.93 9.56
C PRO A 140 12.34 -0.72 9.05
N ALA A 141 12.49 -0.24 7.82
CA ALA A 141 13.81 0.04 7.24
C ALA A 141 14.47 1.33 7.76
N SER A 142 13.73 2.20 8.46
CA SER A 142 14.27 3.43 9.03
C SER A 142 15.18 3.15 10.21
N ILE A 143 16.14 4.05 10.47
CA ILE A 143 17.05 3.91 11.61
C ILE A 143 16.30 4.21 12.90
N ASN A 144 16.32 3.25 13.82
CA ASN A 144 15.91 3.44 15.20
C ASN A 144 16.97 4.28 15.94
N PRO A 145 16.62 5.49 16.40
CA PRO A 145 17.58 6.40 17.03
C PRO A 145 18.10 5.88 18.37
N LYS A 146 17.38 4.97 19.03
CA LYS A 146 17.84 4.34 20.29
C LYS A 146 18.97 3.34 20.07
N THR A 147 19.02 2.70 18.91
CA THR A 147 19.96 1.59 18.64
C THR A 147 20.99 1.91 17.55
N GLY A 148 20.75 2.94 16.73
CA GLY A 148 21.56 3.27 15.56
C GLY A 148 21.49 2.22 14.45
N LYS A 149 20.49 1.32 14.48
CA LYS A 149 20.24 0.28 13.48
C LYS A 149 18.82 0.42 12.94
N GLN A 150 18.50 -0.23 11.83
CA GLN A 150 17.12 -0.31 11.35
C GLN A 150 16.19 -0.85 12.44
N PHE A 151 14.95 -0.37 12.51
CA PHE A 151 13.94 -0.94 13.41
C PHE A 151 13.74 -2.43 13.15
N GLY A 152 13.64 -2.82 11.88
CA GLY A 152 13.38 -4.18 11.46
C GLY A 152 12.18 -4.80 12.18
N PRO A 153 12.36 -5.93 12.89
CA PRO A 153 11.27 -6.59 13.60
C PRO A 153 10.79 -5.82 14.84
N ASP A 154 11.57 -4.85 15.32
CA ASP A 154 11.21 -4.03 16.49
C ASP A 154 10.30 -2.83 16.10
N PHE A 155 9.95 -2.69 14.82
CA PHE A 155 8.97 -1.68 14.41
C PHE A 155 7.58 -2.10 14.91
N PRO A 156 6.84 -1.20 15.60
CA PRO A 156 5.56 -1.55 16.20
C PRO A 156 4.51 -1.86 15.13
N VAL A 157 3.50 -2.64 15.52
CA VAL A 157 2.32 -2.83 14.67
C VAL A 157 1.54 -1.51 14.63
N ILE A 158 1.22 -1.07 13.41
CA ILE A 158 0.43 0.15 13.16
C ILE A 158 -0.90 -0.21 12.53
N THR A 159 -1.83 0.75 12.53
CA THR A 159 -3.13 0.64 11.88
C THR A 159 -3.34 1.72 10.83
N ILE A 160 -4.40 1.60 10.04
CA ILE A 160 -4.83 2.65 9.11
C ILE A 160 -5.09 3.97 9.85
N ARG A 161 -5.56 3.93 11.11
CA ARG A 161 -5.79 5.11 11.96
C ARG A 161 -4.48 5.80 12.33
N ASP A 162 -3.40 5.06 12.56
CA ASP A 162 -2.06 5.62 12.79
C ASP A 162 -1.54 6.37 11.55
N ILE A 163 -1.72 5.75 10.38
CA ILE A 163 -1.36 6.32 9.08
C ILE A 163 -2.10 7.64 8.85
N VAL A 164 -3.43 7.65 9.02
CA VAL A 164 -4.27 8.85 8.84
C VAL A 164 -3.93 9.95 9.85
N ARG A 165 -3.61 9.59 11.11
CA ARG A 165 -3.12 10.57 12.11
C ARG A 165 -1.79 11.19 11.73
N CYS A 166 -0.90 10.48 11.03
CA CYS A 166 0.34 11.04 10.48
C CYS A 166 0.06 11.94 9.25
N GLN A 167 -0.83 11.52 8.35
CA GLN A 167 -1.25 12.35 7.20
C GLN A 167 -1.87 13.67 7.66
N ARG A 168 -2.65 13.67 8.74
CA ARG A 168 -3.19 14.90 9.33
C ARG A 168 -2.11 15.90 9.72
N ARG A 169 -0.96 15.42 10.17
CA ARG A 169 0.19 16.28 10.55
C ARG A 169 0.85 16.90 9.31
N VAL A 170 0.87 16.17 8.19
CA VAL A 170 1.27 16.72 6.89
C VAL A 170 0.26 17.78 6.43
N ALA A 171 -1.05 17.54 6.58
CA ALA A 171 -2.07 18.55 6.28
C ALA A 171 -1.86 19.85 7.09
N ASP A 172 -1.65 19.73 8.40
CA ASP A 172 -1.38 20.87 9.28
C ASP A 172 -0.13 21.65 8.84
N HIS A 173 0.94 20.93 8.47
CA HIS A 173 2.19 21.55 8.01
C HIS A 173 2.03 22.32 6.70
N LEU A 174 1.22 21.81 5.78
CA LEU A 174 0.93 22.44 4.49
C LEU A 174 -0.10 23.56 4.58
N GLY A 175 -0.66 23.85 5.76
CA GLY A 175 -1.70 24.86 5.94
C GLY A 175 -3.08 24.43 5.43
N ILE A 176 -3.32 23.12 5.30
CA ILE A 176 -4.57 22.57 4.75
C ILE A 176 -5.51 22.22 5.90
N ASP A 177 -6.42 23.13 6.21
CA ASP A 177 -7.42 22.92 7.25
C ASP A 177 -8.47 21.89 6.83
N LYS A 178 -8.89 21.92 5.55
CA LYS A 178 -9.93 21.04 5.01
C LYS A 178 -9.57 20.58 3.60
N TRP A 179 -9.55 19.26 3.39
CA TRP A 179 -9.38 18.69 2.06
C TRP A 179 -10.64 18.88 1.21
N ASN A 180 -10.49 19.35 -0.03
CA ASN A 180 -11.55 19.32 -1.03
C ASN A 180 -12.06 17.88 -1.23
N CYS A 181 -11.12 16.95 -1.41
CA CYS A 181 -11.38 15.53 -1.52
C CYS A 181 -10.24 14.71 -0.91
N VAL A 182 -10.58 13.59 -0.28
CA VAL A 182 -9.62 12.52 0.03
C VAL A 182 -9.98 11.31 -0.81
N ILE A 183 -9.01 10.82 -1.60
CA ILE A 183 -9.22 9.78 -2.62
C ILE A 183 -8.17 8.68 -2.51
N GLY A 184 -8.57 7.43 -2.75
CA GLY A 184 -7.64 6.30 -2.74
C GLY A 184 -8.31 4.97 -3.05
N GLY A 185 -7.58 4.10 -3.74
CA GLY A 185 -8.00 2.73 -4.05
C GLY A 185 -7.43 1.69 -3.08
N SER A 186 -8.11 0.56 -2.88
CA SER A 186 -7.58 -0.56 -2.09
C SER A 186 -7.31 -0.17 -0.62
N MET A 187 -6.09 -0.40 -0.12
CA MET A 187 -5.61 0.14 1.17
C MET A 187 -5.72 1.67 1.24
N GLY A 188 -5.59 2.37 0.11
CA GLY A 188 -5.85 3.81 0.01
C GLY A 188 -7.29 4.16 0.39
N GLY A 189 -8.26 3.37 -0.05
CA GLY A 189 -9.66 3.55 0.30
C GLY A 189 -9.96 3.32 1.78
N MET A 190 -9.20 2.44 2.44
CA MET A 190 -9.28 2.28 3.90
C MET A 190 -8.85 3.57 4.62
N GLN A 191 -7.80 4.23 4.12
CA GLN A 191 -7.33 5.53 4.65
C GLN A 191 -8.37 6.63 4.42
N VAL A 192 -8.99 6.67 3.23
CA VAL A 192 -10.08 7.62 2.90
C VAL A 192 -11.24 7.49 3.89
N LEU A 193 -11.68 6.25 4.14
CA LEU A 193 -12.76 5.98 5.09
C LEU A 193 -12.38 6.41 6.52
N GLU A 194 -11.16 6.12 6.95
CA GLU A 194 -10.69 6.55 8.26
C GLU A 194 -10.52 8.07 8.39
N TRP A 195 -10.19 8.78 7.30
CA TRP A 195 -10.27 10.25 7.26
C TRP A 195 -11.70 10.74 7.51
N GLY A 196 -12.68 10.17 6.81
CA GLY A 196 -14.09 10.51 6.96
C GLY A 196 -14.64 10.26 8.36
N VAL A 197 -14.17 9.20 9.03
CA VAL A 197 -14.59 8.93 10.41
C VAL A 197 -13.81 9.79 11.41
N MET A 198 -12.48 9.86 11.32
CA MET A 198 -11.67 10.50 12.35
C MET A 198 -11.75 12.02 12.31
N PHE A 199 -11.81 12.60 11.10
CA PHE A 199 -11.75 14.04 10.87
C PHE A 199 -12.82 14.53 9.87
N PRO A 200 -14.12 14.27 10.12
CA PRO A 200 -15.20 14.60 9.17
C PRO A 200 -15.30 16.08 8.85
N ASP A 201 -14.92 16.96 9.78
CA ASP A 201 -14.96 18.41 9.58
C ASP A 201 -13.77 18.93 8.75
N ARG A 202 -12.77 18.08 8.48
CA ARG A 202 -11.55 18.38 7.70
C ARG A 202 -11.55 17.76 6.31
N VAL A 203 -12.69 17.26 5.86
CA VAL A 203 -12.90 16.76 4.49
C VAL A 203 -14.19 17.36 3.94
N SER A 204 -14.20 17.72 2.66
CA SER A 204 -15.42 18.18 1.96
C SER A 204 -16.05 17.07 1.13
N SER A 205 -15.28 16.06 0.74
CA SER A 205 -15.76 14.88 0.03
C SER A 205 -14.79 13.71 0.16
N LEU A 206 -15.29 12.50 -0.13
CA LEU A 206 -14.51 11.26 -0.03
C LEU A 206 -14.68 10.40 -1.28
N ALA A 207 -13.59 9.79 -1.74
CA ALA A 207 -13.58 8.87 -2.87
C ALA A 207 -12.86 7.54 -2.52
N PRO A 208 -13.47 6.68 -1.68
CA PRO A 208 -12.93 5.35 -1.38
C PRO A 208 -13.24 4.39 -2.54
N LEU A 209 -12.21 3.92 -3.24
CA LEU A 209 -12.35 3.11 -4.46
C LEU A 209 -11.91 1.66 -4.21
N ALA A 210 -12.63 0.67 -4.76
CA ALA A 210 -12.25 -0.75 -4.71
C ALA A 210 -11.71 -1.18 -3.31
N THR A 211 -12.48 -0.89 -2.26
CA THR A 211 -12.08 -1.07 -0.85
C THR A 211 -13.22 -1.67 -0.02
N THR A 212 -13.09 -1.67 1.30
CA THR A 212 -14.07 -2.28 2.21
C THR A 212 -14.26 -1.47 3.51
N LEU A 213 -15.42 -1.60 4.13
CA LEU A 213 -15.69 -1.07 5.48
C LEU A 213 -14.86 -1.77 6.58
N ARG A 214 -14.50 -3.04 6.35
CA ARG A 214 -13.62 -3.84 7.21
C ARG A 214 -13.00 -5.00 6.44
N ALA A 215 -11.80 -5.44 6.83
CA ALA A 215 -11.18 -6.60 6.20
C ALA A 215 -12.04 -7.87 6.38
N SER A 216 -12.33 -8.56 5.28
CA SER A 216 -13.08 -9.81 5.29
C SER A 216 -12.20 -10.97 5.75
N ALA A 217 -12.83 -12.07 6.21
CA ALA A 217 -12.11 -13.28 6.58
C ALA A 217 -11.23 -13.83 5.42
N GLN A 218 -11.70 -13.69 4.18
CA GLN A 218 -10.96 -14.13 2.99
C GLN A 218 -9.74 -13.25 2.72
N GLN A 219 -9.90 -11.93 2.83
CA GLN A 219 -8.80 -10.96 2.72
C GLN A 219 -7.71 -11.24 3.76
N ILE A 220 -8.13 -11.45 5.02
CA ILE A 220 -7.22 -11.82 6.12
C ILE A 220 -6.53 -13.15 5.85
N ALA A 221 -7.23 -14.15 5.28
CA ALA A 221 -6.65 -15.44 4.96
C ALA A 221 -5.53 -15.35 3.90
N TRP A 222 -5.77 -14.66 2.78
CA TRP A 222 -4.74 -14.45 1.75
C TRP A 222 -3.52 -13.70 2.29
N SER A 223 -3.78 -12.63 3.05
CA SER A 223 -2.77 -11.82 3.72
C SER A 223 -1.93 -12.65 4.71
N ALA A 224 -2.57 -13.51 5.51
CA ALA A 224 -1.90 -14.40 6.45
C ALA A 224 -0.99 -15.43 5.76
N ILE A 225 -1.43 -16.01 4.63
CA ILE A 225 -0.61 -16.93 3.84
C ILE A 225 0.63 -16.20 3.29
N GLY A 226 0.45 -15.00 2.73
CA GLY A 226 1.55 -14.18 2.21
C GLY A 226 2.56 -13.77 3.28
N ARG A 227 2.10 -13.34 4.46
CA ARG A 227 2.99 -13.02 5.59
C ARG A 227 3.76 -14.24 6.09
N THR A 228 3.07 -15.37 6.21
CA THR A 228 3.68 -16.61 6.70
C THR A 228 4.73 -17.12 5.72
N SER A 229 4.42 -17.16 4.41
CA SER A 229 5.37 -17.60 3.38
C SER A 229 6.63 -16.74 3.34
N LEU A 230 6.48 -15.41 3.49
CA LEU A 230 7.63 -14.50 3.59
C LEU A 230 8.49 -14.83 4.82
N SER A 231 7.87 -14.98 5.99
CA SER A 231 8.58 -15.22 7.25
C SER A 231 9.36 -16.55 7.29
N LEU A 232 8.97 -17.51 6.45
CA LEU A 232 9.63 -18.81 6.32
C LEU A 232 10.92 -18.75 5.50
N ASP A 233 11.17 -17.65 4.77
CA ASP A 233 12.43 -17.47 4.04
C ASP A 233 13.60 -17.45 5.04
N PRO A 234 14.55 -18.39 4.97
CA PRO A 234 15.68 -18.42 5.88
C PRO A 234 16.53 -17.14 5.86
N ARG A 235 16.53 -16.39 4.75
CA ARG A 235 17.23 -15.11 4.60
C ARG A 235 16.47 -13.93 5.22
N PHE A 236 15.23 -14.14 5.66
CA PHE A 236 14.47 -13.16 6.44
C PHE A 236 15.09 -12.93 7.82
N ARG A 237 15.75 -13.93 8.41
CA ARG A 237 16.51 -13.79 9.68
C ARG A 237 15.67 -13.12 10.79
N GLY A 238 14.39 -13.48 10.86
CA GLY A 238 13.44 -12.88 11.81
C GLY A 238 13.36 -11.35 11.69
N GLY A 239 13.43 -10.80 10.48
CA GLY A 239 13.38 -9.37 10.20
C GLY A 239 14.74 -8.65 10.21
N ASN A 240 15.84 -9.32 10.59
CA ASN A 240 17.17 -8.71 10.74
C ASN A 240 18.08 -8.93 9.52
N TYR A 241 17.60 -8.61 8.32
CA TYR A 241 18.32 -8.88 7.06
C TYR A 241 19.05 -7.67 6.45
N TYR A 242 18.88 -6.46 6.98
CA TYR A 242 19.36 -5.20 6.35
C TYR A 242 20.88 -5.10 6.11
N ARG A 243 21.70 -5.90 6.79
CA ARG A 243 23.16 -5.93 6.60
C ARG A 243 23.64 -7.02 5.66
N ALA A 244 22.73 -7.79 5.07
CA ALA A 244 23.07 -8.83 4.11
C ALA A 244 23.55 -8.21 2.79
N ALA A 245 24.42 -8.95 2.09
CA ALA A 245 24.84 -8.57 0.75
C ALA A 245 23.65 -8.67 -0.23
N PRO A 246 23.71 -7.97 -1.39
CA PRO A 246 22.82 -8.25 -2.51
C PRO A 246 22.79 -9.76 -2.83
N GLY A 247 21.60 -10.26 -3.20
CA GLY A 247 21.34 -11.67 -3.44
C GLY A 247 21.09 -12.51 -2.17
N ASP A 248 21.30 -11.93 -0.98
CA ASP A 248 21.22 -12.65 0.31
C ASP A 248 20.15 -12.09 1.27
N GLY A 249 19.18 -11.34 0.74
CA GLY A 249 17.95 -10.92 1.42
C GLY A 249 16.79 -11.92 1.27
N PRO A 250 15.64 -11.68 1.93
CA PRO A 250 14.43 -12.53 1.88
C PRO A 250 13.64 -12.41 0.56
N THR A 251 14.35 -12.39 -0.57
CA THR A 251 13.76 -12.20 -1.90
C THR A 251 12.76 -13.29 -2.23
N ALA A 252 13.05 -14.55 -1.88
CA ALA A 252 12.18 -15.67 -2.22
C ALA A 252 10.84 -15.57 -1.47
N GLY A 253 10.91 -15.30 -0.17
CA GLY A 253 9.73 -15.09 0.67
C GLY A 253 8.86 -13.93 0.19
N LEU A 254 9.49 -12.77 -0.06
CA LEU A 254 8.77 -11.59 -0.56
C LEU A 254 8.20 -11.81 -1.97
N ALA A 255 8.92 -12.49 -2.85
CA ALA A 255 8.46 -12.83 -4.19
C ALA A 255 7.24 -13.76 -4.14
N ILE A 256 7.25 -14.81 -3.31
CA ILE A 256 6.10 -15.71 -3.14
C ILE A 256 4.89 -14.96 -2.59
N ALA A 257 5.09 -14.11 -1.57
CA ALA A 257 4.01 -13.28 -1.02
C ALA A 257 3.41 -12.36 -2.09
N ARG A 258 4.26 -11.74 -2.93
CA ARG A 258 3.80 -10.94 -4.06
C ARG A 258 3.10 -11.78 -5.13
N SER A 259 3.60 -12.96 -5.46
CA SER A 259 2.97 -13.85 -6.44
C SER A 259 1.56 -14.24 -5.98
N LEU A 260 1.38 -14.60 -4.71
CA LEU A 260 0.07 -14.87 -4.13
C LEU A 260 -0.85 -13.65 -4.25
N ALA A 261 -0.39 -12.48 -3.83
CA ALA A 261 -1.17 -11.25 -3.94
C ALA A 261 -1.55 -10.95 -5.41
N GLN A 262 -0.63 -11.16 -6.36
CA GLN A 262 -0.90 -10.94 -7.78
C GLN A 262 -2.06 -11.79 -8.30
N THR A 263 -2.23 -13.03 -7.80
CA THR A 263 -3.38 -13.89 -8.16
C THR A 263 -4.72 -13.34 -7.71
N THR A 264 -4.73 -12.47 -6.70
CA THR A 264 -5.95 -11.77 -6.24
C THR A 264 -6.13 -10.42 -6.93
N TYR A 265 -5.08 -9.88 -7.55
CA TYR A 265 -5.14 -8.57 -8.19
C TYR A 265 -5.61 -8.60 -9.64
N ARG A 266 -5.55 -9.75 -10.30
CA ARG A 266 -5.93 -9.95 -11.69
C ARG A 266 -7.06 -10.96 -11.80
N SER A 267 -7.87 -10.83 -12.85
CA SER A 267 -8.95 -11.78 -13.13
C SER A 267 -8.46 -13.05 -13.82
N GLU A 268 -9.29 -14.09 -13.77
CA GLU A 268 -9.10 -15.30 -14.57
C GLU A 268 -9.00 -14.97 -16.07
N GLU A 269 -9.83 -14.04 -16.57
CA GLU A 269 -9.87 -13.68 -17.98
C GLU A 269 -8.52 -13.14 -18.46
N VAL A 270 -7.88 -12.27 -17.66
CA VAL A 270 -6.54 -11.74 -17.97
C VAL A 270 -5.50 -12.85 -18.00
N TYR A 271 -5.55 -13.77 -17.03
CA TYR A 271 -4.61 -14.90 -17.01
C TYR A 271 -4.80 -15.82 -18.23
N SER A 272 -6.04 -16.18 -18.54
CA SER A 272 -6.39 -17.05 -19.65
C SER A 272 -6.04 -16.43 -21.00
N LYS A 273 -6.38 -15.16 -21.23
CA LYS A 273 -6.09 -14.44 -22.47
C LYS A 273 -4.60 -14.23 -22.69
N ARG A 274 -3.84 -13.93 -21.63
CA ARG A 274 -2.42 -13.55 -21.75
C ARG A 274 -1.48 -14.74 -21.76
N PHE A 275 -1.79 -15.81 -21.03
CA PHE A 275 -0.86 -16.93 -20.84
C PHE A 275 -1.43 -18.28 -21.28
N GLY A 276 -2.75 -18.47 -21.15
CA GLY A 276 -3.40 -19.75 -21.41
C GLY A 276 -2.63 -20.92 -20.77
N ARG A 277 -2.23 -21.90 -21.58
CA ARG A 277 -1.39 -23.03 -21.16
C ARG A 277 -0.02 -23.03 -21.86
N HIS A 278 0.47 -21.87 -22.27
CA HIS A 278 1.75 -21.78 -22.97
C HIS A 278 2.92 -22.05 -22.03
N LEU A 279 3.87 -22.88 -22.48
CA LEU A 279 5.10 -23.18 -21.76
C LEU A 279 6.17 -22.12 -22.03
N VAL A 280 7.12 -21.98 -21.10
CA VAL A 280 8.33 -21.18 -21.31
C VAL A 280 9.27 -21.88 -22.29
N ASP A 281 9.51 -23.18 -22.10
CA ASP A 281 10.22 -24.04 -23.05
C ASP A 281 9.27 -25.16 -23.51
N PRO A 282 8.83 -25.17 -24.78
CA PRO A 282 7.92 -26.21 -25.30
C PRO A 282 8.45 -27.65 -25.22
N ARG A 283 9.75 -27.85 -24.95
CA ARG A 283 10.38 -29.17 -24.85
C ARG A 283 10.45 -29.70 -23.41
N SER A 284 10.18 -28.86 -22.43
CA SER A 284 10.30 -29.18 -21.00
C SER A 284 8.89 -29.13 -20.38
N ILE A 285 8.26 -30.30 -20.25
CA ILE A 285 6.83 -30.44 -19.87
C ILE A 285 6.65 -31.23 -18.55
N TYR A 286 7.48 -32.24 -18.33
CA TYR A 286 7.23 -33.27 -17.30
C TYR A 286 8.06 -33.06 -16.03
N GLY A 287 8.96 -32.09 -16.02
CA GLY A 287 9.69 -31.69 -14.83
C GLY A 287 8.78 -30.97 -13.84
N LEU A 288 8.94 -31.25 -12.55
CA LEU A 288 8.18 -30.60 -11.48
C LEU A 288 8.30 -29.08 -11.47
N TRP A 289 9.38 -28.55 -12.05
CA TRP A 289 9.71 -27.12 -12.11
C TRP A 289 9.76 -26.57 -13.54
N ASP A 290 9.30 -27.34 -14.52
CA ASP A 290 9.09 -26.84 -15.87
C ASP A 290 7.94 -25.82 -15.83
N ARG A 291 8.09 -24.71 -16.56
CA ARG A 291 7.27 -23.52 -16.31
C ARG A 291 6.25 -23.24 -17.41
N PHE A 292 5.05 -22.87 -16.99
CA PHE A 292 4.12 -22.11 -17.81
C PHE A 292 4.48 -20.62 -17.82
N GLN A 293 4.06 -19.90 -18.87
CA GLN A 293 4.29 -18.46 -19.01
C GLN A 293 3.71 -17.66 -17.83
N VAL A 294 2.59 -18.11 -17.25
CA VAL A 294 2.00 -17.49 -16.05
C VAL A 294 2.93 -17.58 -14.84
N GLU A 295 3.69 -18.67 -14.68
CA GLU A 295 4.64 -18.80 -13.58
C GLU A 295 5.83 -17.84 -13.75
N SER A 296 6.36 -17.75 -14.98
CA SER A 296 7.42 -16.78 -15.33
C SER A 296 6.97 -15.33 -15.07
N TYR A 297 5.70 -15.02 -15.37
CA TYR A 297 5.10 -13.73 -15.07
C TYR A 297 5.06 -13.44 -13.56
N LEU A 298 4.63 -14.41 -12.74
CA LEU A 298 4.60 -14.27 -11.29
C LEU A 298 6.00 -14.12 -10.70
N ASP A 299 7.00 -14.84 -11.24
CA ASP A 299 8.42 -14.71 -10.85
C ASP A 299 8.93 -13.29 -11.11
N TYR A 300 8.71 -12.78 -12.33
CA TYR A 300 9.12 -11.44 -12.74
C TYR A 300 8.51 -10.35 -11.83
N HIS A 301 7.22 -10.45 -11.51
CA HIS A 301 6.56 -9.49 -10.62
C HIS A 301 7.06 -9.59 -9.17
N GLY A 302 7.43 -10.79 -8.71
CA GLY A 302 8.05 -11.00 -7.41
C GLY A 302 9.41 -10.31 -7.31
N GLU A 303 10.30 -10.53 -8.29
CA GLU A 303 11.61 -9.85 -8.35
C GLU A 303 11.47 -8.33 -8.48
N LYS A 304 10.56 -7.88 -9.34
CA LYS A 304 10.29 -6.45 -9.53
C LYS A 304 9.89 -5.77 -8.21
N LEU A 305 9.09 -6.43 -7.38
CA LEU A 305 8.75 -5.89 -6.06
C LEU A 305 9.96 -5.91 -5.13
N ALA A 306 10.72 -7.00 -5.06
CA ALA A 306 11.85 -7.14 -4.13
C ALA A 306 12.93 -6.07 -4.34
N ARG A 307 13.09 -5.54 -5.55
CA ARG A 307 14.02 -4.43 -5.84
C ARG A 307 13.59 -3.08 -5.28
N ARG A 308 12.29 -2.88 -5.02
CA ARG A 308 11.71 -1.58 -4.63
C ARG A 308 10.87 -1.61 -3.36
N PHE A 309 10.80 -2.73 -2.66
CA PHE A 309 9.98 -2.86 -1.46
C PHE A 309 10.71 -3.60 -0.35
N ASP A 310 10.45 -3.19 0.89
CA ASP A 310 11.02 -3.82 2.08
C ASP A 310 10.12 -4.94 2.61
N ALA A 311 10.72 -6.08 2.97
CA ALA A 311 9.99 -7.24 3.43
C ALA A 311 9.27 -7.00 4.78
N ASN A 312 9.90 -6.33 5.74
CA ASN A 312 9.26 -5.97 7.00
C ASN A 312 8.15 -4.93 6.79
N SER A 313 8.35 -3.90 5.96
CA SER A 313 7.26 -2.97 5.59
C SER A 313 6.08 -3.70 4.95
N TYR A 314 6.33 -4.69 4.09
CA TYR A 314 5.26 -5.51 3.52
C TYR A 314 4.44 -6.23 4.60
N LEU A 315 5.10 -6.83 5.61
CA LEU A 315 4.42 -7.47 6.73
C LEU A 315 3.61 -6.48 7.58
N VAL A 316 4.20 -5.33 7.92
CA VAL A 316 3.58 -4.28 8.73
C VAL A 316 2.32 -3.73 8.04
N LEU A 317 2.43 -3.38 6.76
CA LEU A 317 1.31 -2.82 6.01
C LEU A 317 0.20 -3.85 5.72
N ASN A 318 0.55 -5.11 5.43
CA ASN A 318 -0.46 -6.18 5.34
C ASN A 318 -1.19 -6.35 6.67
N ARG A 319 -0.48 -6.27 7.80
CA ARG A 319 -1.12 -6.35 9.11
C ARG A 319 -2.02 -5.14 9.38
N ALA A 320 -1.62 -3.93 8.96
CA ALA A 320 -2.47 -2.75 9.05
C ALA A 320 -3.78 -2.90 8.26
N MET A 321 -3.72 -3.51 7.06
CA MET A 321 -4.91 -3.84 6.26
C MET A 321 -5.81 -4.87 6.94
N ASP A 322 -5.23 -5.95 7.50
CA ASP A 322 -6.01 -6.96 8.25
C ASP A 322 -6.71 -6.37 9.48
N LEU A 323 -6.12 -5.33 10.07
CA LEU A 323 -6.67 -4.60 11.21
C LEU A 323 -7.64 -3.50 10.78
N HIS A 324 -7.94 -3.31 9.49
CA HIS A 324 -8.94 -2.33 9.07
C HIS A 324 -10.34 -2.77 9.50
N ASP A 325 -10.98 -1.96 10.34
CA ASP A 325 -12.34 -2.16 10.80
C ASP A 325 -12.90 -0.81 11.26
N LEU A 326 -13.89 -0.29 10.51
CA LEU A 326 -14.52 0.98 10.85
C LEU A 326 -15.39 0.91 12.11
N GLU A 327 -15.82 -0.26 12.55
CA GLU A 327 -16.66 -0.43 13.75
C GLU A 327 -15.85 -0.44 15.04
N ARG A 328 -14.61 -0.96 14.99
CA ARG A 328 -13.76 -1.14 16.17
C ARG A 328 -13.69 0.13 17.03
N ASP A 329 -13.98 -0.02 18.32
CA ASP A 329 -13.93 1.02 19.36
C ASP A 329 -14.84 2.24 19.10
N ARG A 330 -15.88 2.10 18.26
CA ARG A 330 -16.86 3.17 17.95
C ARG A 330 -18.28 2.85 18.40
N GLY A 331 -18.45 1.75 19.12
CA GLY A 331 -19.74 1.26 19.64
C GLY A 331 -20.62 0.56 18.60
N SER A 332 -20.70 1.11 17.39
CA SER A 332 -21.32 0.44 16.24
C SER A 332 -20.76 0.97 14.92
N LEU A 333 -20.89 0.20 13.85
CA LEU A 333 -20.57 0.66 12.50
C LEU A 333 -21.40 1.90 12.11
N LYS A 334 -22.66 1.96 12.54
CA LYS A 334 -23.56 3.11 12.30
C LYS A 334 -22.95 4.42 12.83
N ASN A 335 -22.39 4.43 14.04
CA ASN A 335 -21.77 5.63 14.61
C ASN A 335 -20.58 6.14 13.77
N ALA A 336 -19.83 5.23 13.17
CA ALA A 336 -18.74 5.58 12.27
C ALA A 336 -19.30 6.18 10.96
N LEU A 337 -20.31 5.54 10.39
CA LEU A 337 -20.94 5.95 9.13
C LEU A 337 -21.70 7.28 9.24
N GLU A 338 -22.34 7.58 10.38
CA GLU A 338 -22.98 8.89 10.63
C GLU A 338 -21.97 10.05 10.59
N ARG A 339 -20.67 9.79 10.79
CA ARG A 339 -19.61 10.79 10.64
C ARG A 339 -19.23 10.98 9.16
N ILE A 340 -19.13 9.88 8.41
CA ILE A 340 -18.91 9.90 6.96
C ILE A 340 -20.09 10.56 6.23
N ALA A 341 -21.32 10.29 6.67
CA ALA A 341 -22.56 10.78 6.07
C ALA A 341 -22.70 12.32 6.04
N ARG A 342 -21.80 13.05 6.70
CA ARG A 342 -21.75 14.52 6.69
C ARG A 342 -21.24 15.11 5.37
N VAL A 343 -20.58 14.30 4.55
CA VAL A 343 -19.96 14.73 3.30
C VAL A 343 -20.39 13.82 2.15
N PRO A 344 -20.43 14.35 0.91
CA PRO A 344 -20.66 13.52 -0.27
C PRO A 344 -19.53 12.49 -0.44
N VAL A 345 -19.91 11.30 -0.89
CA VAL A 345 -19.02 10.17 -1.13
C VAL A 345 -19.23 9.62 -2.53
N ILE A 346 -18.14 9.24 -3.21
CA ILE A 346 -18.19 8.43 -4.43
C ILE A 346 -17.40 7.15 -4.21
N THR A 347 -18.01 6.00 -4.51
CA THR A 347 -17.33 4.71 -4.50
C THR A 347 -17.46 4.02 -5.85
N LEU A 348 -16.53 3.14 -6.16
CA LEU A 348 -16.55 2.36 -7.39
C LEU A 348 -16.04 0.94 -7.21
N SER A 349 -16.62 0.05 -8.00
CA SER A 349 -16.21 -1.35 -8.14
C SER A 349 -15.56 -1.59 -9.48
N ILE A 350 -14.64 -2.55 -9.55
CA ILE A 350 -14.23 -3.15 -10.82
C ILE A 350 -15.00 -4.45 -11.01
N SER A 351 -15.61 -4.65 -12.17
CA SER A 351 -16.50 -5.81 -12.44
C SER A 351 -15.86 -7.17 -12.19
N SER A 352 -14.53 -7.27 -12.38
CA SER A 352 -13.76 -8.49 -12.21
C SER A 352 -12.92 -8.55 -10.92
N ASP A 353 -13.11 -7.63 -9.97
CA ASP A 353 -12.36 -7.62 -8.70
C ASP A 353 -12.67 -8.85 -7.85
N ALA A 354 -11.65 -9.66 -7.58
CA ALA A 354 -11.75 -10.83 -6.72
C ALA A 354 -11.27 -10.56 -5.28
N LEU A 355 -10.53 -9.48 -5.05
CA LEU A 355 -9.99 -9.13 -3.75
C LEU A 355 -10.95 -8.27 -2.94
N TYR A 356 -11.52 -7.24 -3.57
CA TYR A 356 -12.59 -6.40 -3.03
C TYR A 356 -13.81 -6.45 -3.96
N PRO A 357 -14.55 -7.56 -3.95
CA PRO A 357 -15.63 -7.77 -4.90
C PRO A 357 -16.73 -6.73 -4.75
N ALA A 358 -17.46 -6.49 -5.84
CA ALA A 358 -18.40 -5.38 -5.96
C ALA A 358 -19.40 -5.23 -4.81
N TYR A 359 -19.83 -6.34 -4.20
CA TYR A 359 -20.74 -6.32 -3.06
C TYR A 359 -20.21 -5.49 -1.89
N GLN A 360 -18.88 -5.35 -1.73
CA GLN A 360 -18.29 -4.57 -0.63
C GLN A 360 -18.46 -3.06 -0.83
N GLN A 361 -18.42 -2.58 -2.08
CA GLN A 361 -18.68 -1.17 -2.36
C GLN A 361 -20.18 -0.87 -2.41
N GLU A 362 -21.00 -1.85 -2.83
CA GLU A 362 -22.46 -1.77 -2.69
C GLU A 362 -22.87 -1.68 -1.22
N GLU A 363 -22.32 -2.54 -0.35
CA GLU A 363 -22.49 -2.47 1.11
C GLU A 363 -22.07 -1.11 1.66
N LEU A 364 -20.91 -0.58 1.24
CA LEU A 364 -20.43 0.74 1.63
C LEU A 364 -21.44 1.84 1.27
N LYS A 365 -21.93 1.86 0.02
CA LYS A 365 -22.90 2.84 -0.45
C LYS A 365 -24.23 2.71 0.31
N GLU A 366 -24.72 1.50 0.50
CA GLU A 366 -25.97 1.26 1.22
C GLU A 366 -25.86 1.71 2.68
N ALA A 367 -24.76 1.37 3.35
CA ALA A 367 -24.55 1.69 4.74
C ALA A 367 -24.41 3.20 4.99
N ILE A 368 -23.71 3.93 4.09
CA ILE A 368 -23.62 5.40 4.17
C ILE A 368 -24.98 6.05 3.93
N ASN A 369 -25.74 5.60 2.93
CA ASN A 369 -27.06 6.16 2.63
C ASN A 369 -28.07 5.88 3.75
N GLN A 370 -28.00 4.69 4.38
CA GLN A 370 -28.81 4.37 5.56
C GLN A 370 -28.46 5.23 6.79
N ALA A 371 -27.20 5.68 6.89
CA ALA A 371 -26.77 6.64 7.89
C ALA A 371 -27.17 8.10 7.57
N GLY A 372 -27.88 8.33 6.46
CA GLY A 372 -28.36 9.65 6.03
C GLY A 372 -27.38 10.42 5.13
N GLY A 373 -26.34 9.75 4.62
CA GLY A 373 -25.36 10.34 3.71
C GLY A 373 -25.76 10.28 2.23
N ASP A 374 -24.92 10.89 1.40
CA ASP A 374 -25.03 10.88 -0.06
C ASP A 374 -23.82 10.14 -0.65
N CYS A 375 -24.00 8.86 -1.01
CA CYS A 375 -22.97 8.03 -1.63
C CYS A 375 -23.35 7.64 -3.06
N GLU A 376 -22.61 8.15 -4.04
CA GLU A 376 -22.64 7.73 -5.44
C GLU A 376 -21.88 6.40 -5.60
N TYR A 377 -22.40 5.50 -6.45
CA TYR A 377 -21.79 4.20 -6.74
C TYR A 377 -21.72 3.97 -8.25
N HIS A 378 -20.56 3.54 -8.73
CA HIS A 378 -20.34 3.17 -10.13
C HIS A 378 -19.63 1.82 -10.27
N MET A 379 -20.14 0.99 -11.17
CA MET A 379 -19.44 -0.21 -11.64
C MET A 379 -18.59 0.14 -12.85
N ILE A 380 -17.30 -0.12 -12.79
CA ILE A 380 -16.37 0.02 -13.91
C ILE A 380 -16.20 -1.36 -14.54
N ASP A 381 -16.62 -1.50 -15.79
CA ASP A 381 -16.40 -2.73 -16.53
C ASP A 381 -14.94 -2.83 -16.97
N SER A 382 -14.17 -3.71 -16.33
CA SER A 382 -12.78 -3.96 -16.69
C SER A 382 -12.39 -5.39 -16.32
N PRO A 383 -11.66 -6.10 -17.20
CA PRO A 383 -11.16 -7.44 -16.91
C PRO A 383 -9.91 -7.41 -16.02
N ASP A 384 -9.38 -6.24 -15.65
CA ASP A 384 -8.07 -6.14 -14.99
C ASP A 384 -8.03 -6.62 -13.53
N GLY A 385 -9.13 -7.14 -12.99
CA GLY A 385 -9.27 -7.50 -11.59
C GLY A 385 -9.16 -6.28 -10.69
N HIS A 386 -8.67 -6.49 -9.47
CA HIS A 386 -8.43 -5.39 -8.53
C HIS A 386 -7.51 -4.30 -9.11
N ASP A 387 -6.51 -4.66 -9.93
CA ASP A 387 -5.62 -3.67 -10.58
C ASP A 387 -6.39 -2.73 -11.55
N GLY A 388 -7.66 -2.99 -11.84
CA GLY A 388 -8.53 -2.10 -12.62
C GLY A 388 -8.59 -0.67 -12.09
N PHE A 389 -8.51 -0.43 -10.78
CA PHE A 389 -8.49 0.95 -10.25
C PHE A 389 -7.22 1.75 -10.64
N LEU A 390 -6.16 1.05 -11.03
CA LEU A 390 -4.91 1.63 -11.52
C LEU A 390 -4.86 1.72 -13.06
N LEU A 391 -5.72 0.98 -13.76
CA LEU A 391 -5.62 0.78 -15.22
C LEU A 391 -6.80 1.35 -16.00
N ALA A 392 -8.03 1.22 -15.50
CA ALA A 392 -9.24 1.78 -16.09
C ALA A 392 -9.42 3.27 -15.73
N VAL A 393 -8.31 4.01 -15.78
CA VAL A 393 -8.21 5.40 -15.29
C VAL A 393 -9.07 6.39 -16.09
N LYS A 394 -9.37 6.08 -17.36
CA LYS A 394 -10.24 6.92 -18.19
C LYS A 394 -11.70 6.82 -17.74
N GLU A 395 -12.20 5.59 -17.59
CA GLU A 395 -13.56 5.31 -17.15
C GLU A 395 -13.78 5.83 -15.73
N ILE A 396 -12.82 5.57 -14.83
CA ILE A 396 -12.82 6.10 -13.46
C ILE A 396 -12.78 7.64 -13.47
N GLY A 397 -11.93 8.21 -14.32
CA GLY A 397 -11.75 9.65 -14.42
C GLY A 397 -13.03 10.41 -14.77
N VAL A 398 -13.86 9.89 -15.67
CA VAL A 398 -15.15 10.50 -16.03
C VAL A 398 -16.07 10.65 -14.82
N HIS A 399 -16.16 9.62 -13.97
CA HIS A 399 -17.00 9.66 -12.78
C HIS A 399 -16.43 10.61 -11.71
N LEU A 400 -15.12 10.58 -11.51
CA LEU A 400 -14.45 11.46 -10.54
C LEU A 400 -14.52 12.93 -10.94
N GLU A 401 -14.32 13.27 -12.21
CA GLU A 401 -14.43 14.65 -12.69
C GLU A 401 -15.86 15.20 -12.47
N SER A 402 -16.88 14.40 -12.78
CA SER A 402 -18.27 14.76 -12.53
C SER A 402 -18.53 14.99 -11.03
N PHE A 403 -18.03 14.11 -10.17
CA PHE A 403 -18.17 14.22 -8.72
C PHE A 403 -17.48 15.46 -8.16
N LEU A 404 -16.20 15.66 -8.48
CA LEU A 404 -15.40 16.78 -7.96
C LEU A 404 -15.95 18.14 -8.42
N SER A 405 -16.52 18.21 -9.62
CA SER A 405 -17.20 19.42 -10.12
C SER A 405 -18.45 19.77 -9.31
N LYS A 406 -19.23 18.77 -8.87
CA LYS A 406 -20.41 18.97 -8.00
C LYS A 406 -20.01 19.41 -6.59
N VAL A 407 -18.90 18.88 -6.07
CA VAL A 407 -18.41 19.22 -4.72
C VAL A 407 -17.84 20.64 -4.69
N SER A 408 -17.10 21.04 -5.72
CA SER A 408 -16.45 22.37 -5.77
C SER A 408 -17.41 23.54 -5.98
N THR A 409 -18.69 23.27 -6.30
CA THR A 409 -19.74 24.29 -6.51
C THR A 409 -20.67 24.48 -5.31
N LYS A 410 -20.50 23.70 -4.24
CA LYS A 410 -21.19 23.84 -2.96
C LYS A 410 -20.30 24.51 -1.94
#